data_AF-A0A7R9UPW4-F1
#
_entry.id   AF-A0A7R9UPW4-F1
#
_cell.length_a   1.000
_cell.length_b   1.000
_cell.length_c   1.000
_cell.angle_alpha   90.00
_cell.angle_beta   90.00
_cell.angle_gamma   90.00
#
_symmetry.space_group_name_H-M   'P 1'
#
loop_
_entity.id
_entity.type
_entity.pdbx_description
1 polymer ?
#
loop_
_entity_poly.entity_id
_entity_poly.type
_entity_poly.pdbx_seq_one_letter_code
_entity_poly.pdbx_strand_id
1 'polypeptide(L)'
;NDENLLLAVQIDAAINPGNSGGPCFSYKTAAVVGVAFAGRLDVQGMAFIIPVPVIKLFIQSYERTKAAHFPPLPMLGISTQDLVNPSLRRLCFGGTMPPSR
;
A
#
# COMPACT_ATOMS: atom_id res chain seq x y z
N ASN A 1 -13.73 -6.93 -7.70
CA ASN A 1 -13.55 -5.54 -7.24
C ASN A 1 -12.27 -5.48 -6.46
N ASP A 2 -11.14 -5.65 -7.16
CA ASP A 2 -9.84 -5.41 -6.56
C ASP A 2 -9.59 -3.92 -6.70
N GLU A 3 -10.11 -3.17 -5.72
CA GLU A 3 -9.73 -1.77 -5.51
C GLU A 3 -8.20 -1.73 -5.49
N ASN A 4 -7.59 -0.80 -6.23
CA ASN A 4 -6.15 -0.61 -6.30
C ASN A 4 -5.60 -0.27 -4.90
N LEU A 5 -5.30 -1.29 -4.10
CA LEU A 5 -4.79 -1.17 -2.74
C LEU A 5 -3.32 -0.76 -2.81
N LEU A 6 -3.10 0.54 -2.66
CA LEU A 6 -1.77 1.10 -2.42
C LEU A 6 -1.30 0.76 -1.00
N LEU A 7 0.02 0.64 -0.83
CA LEU A 7 0.62 0.52 0.49
C LEU A 7 0.22 1.74 1.35
N ALA A 8 -0.40 1.47 2.49
CA ALA A 8 -0.70 2.46 3.51
C ALA A 8 -0.09 2.00 4.83
N VAL A 9 0.26 2.96 5.70
CA VAL A 9 0.71 2.67 7.06
C VAL A 9 -0.30 3.26 8.02
N GLN A 10 -0.89 2.40 8.86
CA GLN A 10 -1.76 2.83 9.94
C GLN A 10 -0.94 3.40 11.09
N ILE A 11 -1.46 4.46 11.71
CA ILE A 11 -0.87 5.10 12.88
C ILE A 11 -1.91 5.26 13.99
N ASP A 12 -1.42 5.39 15.22
CA ASP A 12 -2.24 5.61 16.43
C ASP A 12 -2.34 7.10 16.81
N ALA A 13 -1.84 8.00 15.95
CA ALA A 13 -1.99 9.43 16.14
C ALA A 13 -3.30 9.90 15.50
N ALA A 14 -4.05 10.75 16.22
CA ALA A 14 -5.25 11.36 15.69
C ALA A 14 -4.92 12.23 14.46
N ILE A 15 -5.53 11.91 13.31
CA ILE A 15 -5.49 12.73 12.10
C ILE A 15 -6.82 13.45 11.96
N ASN A 16 -6.73 14.78 11.92
CA ASN A 16 -7.87 15.69 11.86
C ASN A 16 -7.71 16.63 10.65
N PRO A 17 -8.78 17.31 10.22
CA PRO A 17 -8.66 18.46 9.33
C PRO A 17 -7.61 19.44 9.89
N GLY A 18 -6.59 19.76 9.10
CA GLY A 18 -5.49 20.66 9.50
C GLY A 18 -4.13 19.99 9.70
N ASN A 19 -4.06 18.69 10.04
CA ASN A 19 -2.78 17.96 10.01
C ASN A 19 -2.66 17.01 8.80
N SER A 20 -3.77 16.68 8.15
CA SER A 20 -3.79 16.01 6.86
C SER A 20 -2.99 16.81 5.81
N GLY A 21 -2.17 16.13 5.02
CA GLY A 21 -1.23 16.74 4.08
C GLY A 21 0.13 17.10 4.69
N GLY A 22 0.26 17.08 6.02
CA GLY A 22 1.52 17.31 6.71
C GLY A 22 2.48 16.11 6.66
N PRO A 23 3.79 16.33 6.84
CA PRO A 23 4.77 15.26 6.91
C PRO A 23 4.70 14.49 8.23
N CYS A 24 4.90 13.18 8.16
CA CYS A 24 5.13 12.32 9.32
C CYS A 24 6.61 11.98 9.43
N PHE A 25 7.19 12.08 10.63
CA PHE A 25 8.62 11.89 10.87
C PHE A 25 8.90 10.62 11.68
N SER A 26 10.00 9.97 11.34
CA SER A 26 10.60 8.92 12.17
C SER A 26 11.28 9.54 13.39
N TYR A 27 10.89 9.12 14.60
CA TYR A 27 11.57 9.56 15.83
C TYR A 27 13.06 9.16 15.86
N LYS A 28 13.42 8.01 15.26
CA LYS A 28 14.80 7.49 15.30
C LYS A 28 15.75 8.24 14.37
N THR A 29 15.26 8.70 13.22
CA THR A 29 16.11 9.24 12.14
C THR A 29 15.80 10.70 11.80
N ALA A 30 14.73 11.26 12.36
CA ALA A 30 14.15 12.55 12.00
C ALA A 30 13.76 12.68 10.50
N ALA A 31 13.79 11.59 9.74
CA ALA A 31 13.43 11.60 8.32
C ALA A 31 11.91 11.53 8.13
N VAL A 32 11.42 12.11 7.03
CA VAL A 32 10.03 11.95 6.61
C VAL A 32 9.77 10.49 6.22
N VAL A 33 8.72 9.90 6.77
CA VAL A 33 8.28 8.52 6.49
C VAL A 33 6.98 8.46 5.70
N GLY A 34 6.25 9.57 5.60
CA GLY A 34 5.05 9.68 4.80
C GLY A 34 4.34 11.01 4.95
N VAL A 35 3.15 11.10 4.35
CA VAL A 35 2.23 12.25 4.45
C VAL A 35 0.96 11.79 5.15
N ALA A 36 0.53 12.52 6.17
CA ALA A 36 -0.69 12.24 6.91
C ALA A 36 -1.92 12.32 6.00
N PHE A 37 -2.81 11.34 6.09
CA PHE A 37 -4.05 11.29 5.32
C PHE A 37 -5.20 10.77 6.16
N ALA A 38 -6.26 11.57 6.26
CA ALA A 38 -7.56 11.12 6.76
C ALA A 38 -8.28 10.37 5.63
N GLY A 39 -8.16 9.04 5.62
CA GLY A 39 -8.87 8.18 4.66
C GLY A 39 -10.27 7.84 5.11
N ARG A 40 -11.25 8.09 4.22
CA ARG A 40 -12.71 7.84 4.34
C ARG A 40 -13.35 8.30 5.65
N LEU A 41 -14.30 9.23 5.53
CA LEU A 41 -15.13 9.78 6.62
C LEU A 41 -15.86 8.72 7.47
N ASP A 42 -15.92 7.48 6.98
CA ASP A 42 -16.73 6.39 7.52
C ASP A 42 -15.95 5.51 8.52
N VAL A 43 -14.63 5.70 8.66
CA VAL A 43 -13.80 4.94 9.61
C VAL A 43 -13.26 5.87 10.69
N GLN A 44 -14.12 6.16 11.67
CA GLN A 44 -13.70 6.92 12.85
C GLN A 44 -12.66 6.13 13.65
N GLY A 45 -11.57 6.79 14.03
CA GLY A 45 -10.51 6.19 14.86
C GLY A 45 -9.42 5.43 14.11
N MET A 46 -9.40 5.42 12.77
CA MET A 46 -8.26 4.93 12.00
C MET A 46 -7.55 6.05 11.26
N ALA A 47 -6.26 6.20 11.53
CA ALA A 47 -5.41 7.16 10.88
C ALA A 47 -4.36 6.47 10.01
N PHE A 48 -4.07 7.04 8.86
CA PHE A 48 -3.10 6.49 7.91
C PHE A 48 -2.11 7.54 7.44
N ILE A 49 -0.97 7.08 6.96
CA ILE A 49 0.00 7.89 6.21
C ILE A 49 0.19 7.27 4.82
N ILE A 50 0.33 8.14 3.82
CA ILE A 50 0.81 7.78 2.49
C ILE A 50 2.34 7.59 2.61
N PRO A 51 2.88 6.37 2.47
CA PRO A 51 4.29 6.11 2.73
C PRO A 51 5.21 6.67 1.64
N VAL A 52 6.47 6.97 1.98
CA VAL A 52 7.47 7.48 1.04
C VAL A 52 7.58 6.70 -0.27
N PRO A 53 7.55 5.35 -0.31
CA PRO A 53 7.56 4.61 -1.58
C PRO A 53 6.44 5.00 -2.54
N VAL A 54 5.22 5.22 -2.02
CA VAL A 54 4.06 5.64 -2.81
C VAL A 54 4.23 7.08 -3.30
N ILE A 55 4.72 7.97 -2.44
CA ILE A 55 5.02 9.37 -2.82
C ILE A 55 6.06 9.43 -3.94
N LYS A 56 7.14 8.63 -3.84
CA LYS A 56 8.18 8.54 -4.87
C LYS A 56 7.61 8.04 -6.20
N LEU A 57 6.74 7.02 -6.16
CA LEU A 57 6.08 6.51 -7.35
C LEU A 57 5.22 7.59 -8.03
N PHE A 58 4.47 8.37 -7.23
CA PHE A 58 3.70 9.51 -7.73
C PHE A 58 4.58 10.55 -8.42
N ILE A 59 5.65 11.01 -7.76
CA ILE A 59 6.56 12.02 -8.29
C ILE A 59 7.21 11.52 -9.59
N GLN A 60 7.77 10.31 -9.59
CA GLN A 60 8.43 9.73 -10.77
C GLN A 60 7.46 9.57 -11.94
N SER A 61 6.22 9.15 -11.67
CA SER A 61 5.18 9.05 -12.68
C SER A 61 4.87 10.42 -13.29
N TYR A 62 4.66 11.43 -12.45
CA TYR A 62 4.40 12.79 -12.91
C TYR A 62 5.58 13.37 -13.72
N GLU A 63 6.80 13.17 -13.25
CA GLU A 63 8.00 13.66 -13.93
C GLU A 63 8.13 13.09 -15.35
N ARG A 64 7.76 11.81 -15.53
CA ARG A 64 7.84 11.09 -16.81
C ARG A 64 6.71 11.44 -17.77
N THR A 65 5.47 11.55 -17.28
CA THR A 65 4.29 11.70 -18.15
C THR A 65 3.85 13.16 -18.31
N LYS A 66 4.20 14.03 -17.36
CA LYS A 66 3.64 15.38 -17.19
C LYS A 66 2.11 15.39 -17.14
N ALA A 67 1.48 14.25 -16.85
CA ALA A 67 0.04 14.13 -16.79
C ALA A 67 -0.50 14.81 -15.52
N ALA A 68 -1.62 15.53 -15.65
CA ALA A 68 -2.29 16.16 -14.52
C ALA A 68 -2.83 15.15 -13.48
N HIS A 69 -2.97 13.88 -13.87
CA HIS A 69 -3.56 12.83 -13.04
C HIS A 69 -2.55 11.71 -12.80
N PHE A 70 -2.57 11.16 -11.58
CA PHE A 70 -1.80 9.96 -11.27
C PHE A 70 -2.41 8.77 -12.04
N PRO A 71 -1.63 8.08 -12.91
CA PRO A 71 -2.15 6.98 -13.69
C PRO A 71 -2.56 5.81 -12.78
N PRO A 72 -3.49 4.96 -13.22
CA PRO A 72 -3.80 3.73 -12.50
C PRO A 72 -2.55 2.88 -12.38
N LEU A 73 -2.38 2.23 -11.23
CA LEU A 73 -1.28 1.30 -11.06
C LEU A 73 -1.48 0.05 -11.92
N PRO A 74 -0.40 -0.50 -12.48
CA PRO A 74 -0.47 -1.76 -13.20
C PRO A 74 -0.89 -2.89 -12.24
N MET A 75 -1.83 -3.71 -12.70
CA MET A 75 -2.23 -4.94 -12.02
C MET A 75 -1.87 -6.14 -12.89
N LEU A 76 -1.54 -7.27 -12.26
CA LEU A 76 -1.17 -8.48 -12.98
C LEU A 76 -2.35 -9.12 -13.74
N GLY A 77 -3.59 -8.82 -13.34
CA GLY A 77 -4.79 -9.30 -14.04
C GLY A 77 -5.07 -10.80 -13.88
N ILE A 78 -4.49 -11.43 -12.87
CA ILE A 78 -4.75 -12.84 -12.52
C ILE A 78 -5.49 -12.93 -11.20
N SER A 79 -6.32 -13.95 -11.06
CA SER A 79 -6.83 -14.38 -9.76
C SER A 79 -5.88 -15.41 -9.18
N THR A 80 -5.67 -15.36 -7.87
CA THR A 80 -4.80 -16.30 -7.17
C THR A 80 -5.59 -16.98 -6.06
N GLN A 81 -5.16 -18.18 -5.70
CA GLN A 81 -5.70 -18.92 -4.56
C GLN A 81 -4.53 -19.40 -3.70
N ASP A 82 -4.59 -19.13 -2.41
CA ASP A 82 -3.61 -19.65 -1.47
C ASP A 82 -3.73 -21.18 -1.38
N LEU A 83 -2.61 -21.86 -1.54
CA LEU A 83 -2.53 -23.32 -1.47
C LEU A 83 -2.11 -23.79 -0.08
N VAL A 84 -2.66 -23.17 0.98
CA VAL A 84 -2.29 -23.48 2.37
C VAL A 84 -2.48 -24.98 2.67
N ASN A 85 -3.54 -25.59 2.14
CA ASN A 85 -3.87 -27.00 2.31
C ASN A 85 -2.84 -27.93 1.61
N PRO A 86 -2.13 -28.81 2.34
CA PRO A 86 -1.12 -29.71 1.76
C PRO A 86 -1.66 -30.68 0.72
N SER A 87 -2.90 -31.18 0.88
CA SER A 87 -3.53 -32.11 -0.07
C SER A 87 -3.86 -31.43 -1.40
N LEU A 88 -4.44 -30.22 -1.34
CA LEU A 88 -4.68 -29.40 -2.54
C LEU A 88 -3.37 -29.08 -3.25
N ARG A 89 -2.34 -28.73 -2.48
CA ARG A 89 -1.00 -28.44 -3.01
C ARG A 89 -0.38 -29.65 -3.71
N ARG A 90 -0.50 -30.85 -3.13
CA ARG A 90 -0.03 -32.12 -3.75
C ARG A 90 -0.81 -32.44 -5.03
N LEU A 91 -2.11 -32.19 -5.05
CA LEU A 91 -2.93 -32.36 -6.26
C LEU A 91 -2.48 -31.41 -7.39
N CYS A 92 -2.21 -30.14 -7.08
CA CYS A 92 -1.79 -29.15 -8.07
C CYS A 92 -0.35 -29.33 -8.58
N PHE A 93 0.58 -29.82 -7.74
CA PHE A 93 2.03 -29.83 -8.04
C PHE A 93 2.72 -31.20 -7.89
N GLY A 94 1.99 -32.31 -7.81
CA GLY A 94 2.58 -33.65 -7.83
C GLY A 94 3.39 -34.03 -6.58
N GLY A 95 3.30 -33.27 -5.49
CA GLY A 95 3.85 -33.65 -4.18
C GLY A 95 5.24 -33.13 -3.82
N THR A 96 5.91 -32.37 -4.69
CA THR A 96 7.12 -31.61 -4.34
C THR A 96 6.92 -30.15 -4.71
N MET A 97 6.84 -29.30 -3.70
CA MET A 97 6.94 -27.85 -3.90
C MET A 97 8.42 -27.44 -3.94
N PRO A 98 8.76 -26.40 -4.70
CA PRO A 98 9.98 -25.64 -4.41
C PRO A 98 9.91 -25.13 -2.96
N PRO A 99 11.00 -25.16 -2.19
CA PRO A 99 10.99 -24.70 -0.81
C PRO A 99 10.47 -23.26 -0.73
N SER A 100 9.67 -22.96 0.29
CA SER A 100 9.24 -21.60 0.59
C SER A 100 10.49 -20.74 0.82
N ARG A 101 10.62 -19.65 0.07
CA ARG A 101 11.57 -18.58 0.38
C ARG A 101 11.15 -17.84 1.65
#